data_AF-A0A6B3FQB5-F1
#
_entry.id   AF-A0A6B3FQB5-F1
#
_cell.length_a   1.000
_cell.length_b   1.000
_cell.length_c   1.000
_cell.angle_alpha   90.00
_cell.angle_beta   90.00
_cell.angle_gamma   90.00
#
_symmetry.space_group_name_H-M   'P 1'
#
loop_
_entity.id
_entity.type
_entity.pdbx_description
1 polymer ?
#
loop_
_entity_poly.entity_id
_entity_poly.type
_entity_poly.pdbx_seq_one_letter_code
_entity_poly.pdbx_strand_id
1 'polypeptide(L)' 'RARSWSGVPQVREPDRCVEWRWFNPKDLPDNTVPYTRQAIEAILAGRPYSDMGWAR' A
#
# COMPACT_ATOMS: atom_id res chain seq x y z
N ARG A 1 11.36 -15.27 3.79
CA ARG A 1 10.03 -14.70 3.42
C ARG A 1 9.09 -14.91 4.60
N ALA A 2 8.49 -13.84 5.13
CA ALA A 2 7.34 -14.00 6.01
C ALA A 2 6.18 -14.60 5.19
N ARG A 3 5.50 -15.61 5.75
CA ARG A 3 4.35 -16.27 5.09
C ARG A 3 3.03 -16.06 5.83
N SER A 4 3.09 -15.64 7.08
CA SER A 4 1.94 -15.35 7.91
C SER A 4 2.27 -14.21 8.88
N TRP A 5 1.23 -13.54 9.34
CA TRP A 5 1.26 -12.51 10.37
C TRP A 5 0.14 -12.80 11.38
N SER A 6 0.36 -12.44 12.64
CA SER A 6 -0.65 -12.54 13.70
C SER A 6 -0.68 -11.26 14.54
N GLY A 7 -1.80 -11.04 15.23
CA GLY A 7 -2.03 -9.85 16.05
C GLY A 7 -2.69 -8.69 15.30
N VAL A 8 -2.97 -7.62 16.04
CA VAL A 8 -3.65 -6.42 15.52
C VAL A 8 -2.62 -5.30 15.37
N PRO A 9 -2.49 -4.68 14.18
CA PRO A 9 -1.67 -3.49 14.00
C PRO A 9 -2.07 -2.38 14.97
N GLN A 10 -1.09 -1.73 15.59
CA GLN A 10 -1.33 -0.62 16.51
C GLN A 10 -0.76 0.67 15.93
N VAL A 11 -1.50 1.76 16.05
CA VAL A 11 -0.99 3.11 15.78
C VAL A 11 -0.02 3.47 16.89
N ARG A 12 1.25 3.68 16.55
CA ARG A 12 2.32 4.05 17.51
C ARG A 12 2.74 5.53 17.42
N GLU A 13 2.30 6.24 16.39
CA GLU A 13 2.57 7.67 16.16
C GLU A 13 1.23 8.39 15.85
N PRO A 14 0.40 8.68 16.87
CA PRO A 14 -0.96 9.18 16.67
C PRO A 14 -1.04 10.58 16.05
N ASP A 15 0.05 11.35 16.12
CA ASP A 15 0.20 12.66 15.47
C ASP A 15 0.40 12.57 13.96
N ARG A 16 0.76 11.39 13.44
CA ARG A 16 1.10 11.17 12.02
C ARG A 16 0.21 10.15 11.31
N CYS A 17 -0.38 9.23 12.07
CA CYS A 17 -1.17 8.13 11.51
C CYS A 17 -2.52 8.02 12.24
N VAL A 18 -3.60 8.14 11.48
CA VAL A 18 -4.97 8.11 12.02
C VAL A 18 -5.38 6.67 12.40
N GLU A 19 -5.11 5.71 11.52
CA GLU A 19 -5.53 4.33 11.71
C GLU A 19 -4.79 3.36 10.76
N TRP A 20 -4.91 2.07 11.06
CA TRP A 20 -4.56 0.98 10.15
C TRP A 20 -5.83 0.24 9.71
N ARG A 21 -5.94 -0.01 8.41
CA ARG A 21 -7.03 -0.80 7.80
C ARG A 21 -6.48 -1.79 6.81
N TRP A 22 -7.19 -2.92 6.66
CA TRP A 22 -6.92 -3.90 5.62
C TRP A 22 -7.90 -3.68 4.47
N PHE A 23 -7.38 -3.68 3.24
CA PHE A 23 -8.18 -3.54 2.02
C PHE A 23 -7.88 -4.68 1.06
N ASN A 24 -8.87 -5.04 0.24
CA ASN A 24 -8.61 -5.87 -0.93
C ASN A 24 -7.76 -5.04 -1.91
N PRO A 25 -6.63 -5.57 -2.42
CA PRO A 25 -5.77 -4.80 -3.32
C PRO A 25 -6.43 -4.41 -4.65
N LYS A 26 -7.59 -5.00 -4.99
CA LYS A 26 -8.41 -4.63 -6.15
C LYS A 26 -9.54 -3.64 -5.83
N ASP A 27 -9.70 -3.27 -4.56
CA ASP A 27 -10.77 -2.39 -4.05
C ASP A 27 -10.19 -1.40 -3.05
N LEU A 28 -9.27 -0.56 -3.54
CA LEU A 28 -8.60 0.47 -2.74
C LEU A 28 -9.45 1.75 -2.68
N PRO A 29 -9.50 2.44 -1.53
CA PRO A 29 -10.23 3.71 -1.38
C PRO A 29 -9.88 4.73 -2.46
N ASP A 30 -10.86 5.52 -2.89
CA ASP A 30 -10.67 6.55 -3.93
C ASP A 30 -9.60 7.59 -3.56
N ASN A 31 -9.47 7.90 -2.27
CA ASN A 31 -8.46 8.83 -1.74
C ASN A 31 -7.05 8.21 -1.59
N THR A 32 -6.81 7.01 -2.10
CA THR A 32 -5.47 6.41 -2.12
C THR A 32 -4.53 7.26 -2.98
N VAL A 33 -3.36 7.58 -2.46
CA VAL A 33 -2.36 8.39 -3.18
C VAL A 33 -1.99 7.69 -4.51
N PRO A 34 -1.97 8.41 -5.66
CA PRO A 34 -1.85 7.78 -6.98
C PRO A 34 -0.66 6.84 -7.17
N TYR A 35 0.53 7.22 -6.65
CA TYR A 35 1.71 6.35 -6.78
C TYR A 35 1.57 5.05 -5.99
N THR A 36 0.86 5.07 -4.85
CA THR A 36 0.58 3.86 -4.06
C THR A 36 -0.33 2.92 -4.82
N ARG A 37 -1.37 3.46 -5.48
CA ARG A 37 -2.26 2.69 -6.35
C ARG A 37 -1.48 2.05 -7.51
N GLN A 38 -0.64 2.83 -8.20
CA GLN A 38 0.21 2.31 -9.28
C GLN A 38 1.13 1.18 -8.79
N ALA A 39 1.78 1.35 -7.63
CA ALA A 39 2.67 0.34 -7.08
C ALA A 39 1.93 -0.98 -6.80
N ILE A 40 0.73 -0.92 -6.22
CA ILE A 40 -0.10 -2.11 -5.96
C ILE A 40 -0.51 -2.79 -7.28
N GLU A 41 -0.94 -2.02 -8.28
CA GLU A 41 -1.27 -2.55 -9.61
C GLU A 41 -0.07 -3.21 -10.29
N ALA A 42 1.13 -2.63 -10.19
CA ALA A 42 2.36 -3.21 -10.71
C ALA A 42 2.70 -4.55 -10.03
N ILE A 43 2.59 -4.60 -8.69
CA ILE A 43 2.80 -5.83 -7.91
C ILE A 43 1.82 -6.92 -8.35
N LEU A 44 0.53 -6.59 -8.48
CA LEU A 44 -0.50 -7.54 -8.95
C LEU A 44 -0.23 -8.05 -10.37
N ALA A 45 0.40 -7.22 -11.21
CA ALA A 45 0.79 -7.59 -12.57
C ALA A 45 2.19 -8.24 -12.67
N GLY A 46 2.84 -8.56 -11.53
CA GLY A 46 4.15 -9.19 -11.50
C GLY A 46 5.32 -8.29 -11.91
N ARG A 47 5.12 -6.96 -11.94
CA ARG A 47 6.17 -5.98 -12.21
C ARG A 47 6.74 -5.45 -10.89
N PRO A 48 8.01 -5.76 -10.55
CA PRO A 48 8.58 -5.39 -9.25
C PRO A 48 9.03 -3.93 -9.16
N TYR A 49 8.98 -3.17 -10.25
CA TYR A 49 9.46 -1.79 -10.31
C TYR A 49 8.51 -0.90 -11.13
N SER A 50 8.35 0.33 -10.65
CA SER A 50 7.66 1.44 -11.33
C SER A 50 8.24 2.76 -10.85
N ASP A 51 8.44 3.71 -11.76
CA ASP A 51 9.10 5.01 -11.55
C ASP A 51 8.14 6.19 -11.78
N MET A 52 6.87 6.05 -11.39
CA MET A 52 5.85 7.10 -11.56
C MET A 52 6.38 8.49 -11.17
N GLY A 53 6.29 9.44 -12.10
CA GLY A 53 6.65 10.83 -11.85
C GLY A 53 8.13 11.17 -12.08
N TRP A 54 8.97 10.22 -12.49
CA TRP A 54 10.33 10.49 -12.92
C TRP A 54 10.40 10.41 -14.45
N ALA A 55 10.77 11.53 -15.09
CA ALA A 55 11.08 11.54 -16.51
C ALA A 55 12.42 10.84 -16.74
N ARG A 56 12.53 10.11 -17.85
CA ARG A 56 13.74 9.40 -18.24
C ARG A 56 14.75 10.32 -18.91
#